data_AF-A0A4U6UDH6-F1
#
_entry.id   AF-A0A4U6UDH6-F1
#
_cell.length_a   1.000
_cell.length_b   1.000
_cell.length_c   1.000
_cell.angle_alpha   90.00
_cell.angle_beta   90.00
_cell.angle_gamma   90.00
#
_symmetry.space_group_name_H-M   'P 1'
#
loop_
_entity.id
_entity.type
_entity.pdbx_description
1 polymer ?
#
loop_
_entity_poly.entity_id
_entity_poly.type
_entity_poly.pdbx_seq_one_letter_code
_entity_poly.pdbx_strand_id
1 'polypeptide(L)'
;MFMAYLSTLCTDASTGKQCIKKAIDALFSPQPQDSDGFEGHLESTSESTDHMKPTLIWSCVYVQEITQGTSTSGSLWSCPMPDENLDYRNILESTKKLFGDIYHDEEFLPRNSAPVHGDDDSDSAE
;
A
#
# COMPACT_ATOMS: atom_id res chain seq x y z
N MET A 1 -7.64 -15.34 -6.22
CA MET A 1 -6.81 -15.00 -5.05
C MET A 1 -6.68 -13.49 -5.00
N PHE A 2 -6.86 -12.87 -3.85
CA PHE A 2 -6.78 -11.42 -3.69
C PHE A 2 -5.89 -11.08 -2.48
N MET A 3 -5.37 -9.86 -2.46
CA MET A 3 -4.56 -9.34 -1.36
C MET A 3 -5.33 -8.19 -0.70
N ALA A 4 -5.41 -8.21 0.62
CA ALA A 4 -6.03 -7.16 1.41
C ALA A 4 -4.96 -6.46 2.26
N TYR A 5 -4.93 -5.14 2.20
CA TYR A 5 -4.07 -4.31 3.04
C TYR A 5 -4.93 -3.63 4.09
N LEU A 6 -4.56 -3.80 5.35
CA LEU A 6 -5.22 -3.18 6.49
C LEU A 6 -4.17 -2.32 7.21
N SER A 7 -4.49 -1.06 7.44
CA SER A 7 -3.66 -0.14 8.20
C SER A 7 -4.49 0.56 9.27
N THR A 8 -3.83 0.91 10.37
CA THR A 8 -4.40 1.76 11.41
C THR A 8 -3.26 2.54 12.04
N LEU A 9 -3.55 3.79 12.39
CA LEU A 9 -2.68 4.53 13.29
C LEU A 9 -2.66 3.85 14.65
N CYS A 10 -1.49 3.81 15.27
CA CYS A 10 -1.32 3.30 16.63
C CYS A 10 -0.24 4.09 17.37
N THR A 11 -0.55 4.53 18.58
CA THR A 11 0.43 5.10 19.52
C THR A 11 1.19 4.01 20.27
N ASP A 12 0.56 2.85 20.45
CA ASP A 12 1.13 1.64 21.03
C ASP A 12 1.05 0.49 20.01
N ALA A 13 2.21 -0.12 19.74
CA ALA A 13 2.36 -1.21 18.79
C ALA A 13 1.47 -2.42 19.14
N SER A 14 1.27 -2.70 20.44
CA SER A 14 0.48 -3.85 20.87
C SER A 14 -1.00 -3.65 20.56
N THR A 15 -1.53 -2.48 20.87
CA THR A 15 -2.92 -2.07 20.61
C THR A 15 -3.21 -2.03 19.11
N GLY A 16 -2.29 -1.48 18.31
CA GLY A 16 -2.40 -1.46 16.85
C GLY A 16 -2.50 -2.86 16.25
N LYS A 17 -1.62 -3.78 16.65
CA LYS A 17 -1.64 -5.18 16.19
C LYS A 17 -2.94 -5.90 16.58
N GLN A 18 -3.45 -5.66 17.79
CA GLN A 18 -4.74 -6.23 18.22
C GLN A 18 -5.92 -5.70 17.39
N CYS A 19 -5.91 -4.42 17.03
CA CYS A 19 -6.93 -3.82 16.16
C CYS A 19 -6.95 -4.49 14.79
N ILE A 20 -5.78 -4.62 14.14
CA ILE A 20 -5.64 -5.30 12.84
C ILE A 20 -6.09 -6.76 12.93
N LYS A 21 -5.71 -7.48 14.00
CA LYS A 21 -6.13 -8.87 14.19
C LYS A 21 -7.66 -9.00 14.27
N LYS A 22 -8.32 -8.15 15.06
CA LYS A 22 -9.80 -8.13 15.14
C LYS A 22 -10.45 -7.85 13.79
N ALA A 23 -9.87 -6.95 12.98
CA ALA A 23 -10.35 -6.69 11.64
C ALA A 23 -10.18 -7.91 10.71
N ILE A 24 -9.06 -8.63 10.81
CA ILE A 24 -8.85 -9.88 10.07
C ILE A 24 -9.91 -10.92 10.47
N ASP A 25 -10.12 -11.16 11.77
CA ASP A 25 -11.11 -12.13 12.27
C ASP A 25 -12.56 -11.75 11.87
N ALA A 26 -12.83 -10.45 11.74
CA ALA A 26 -14.12 -9.94 11.28
C ALA A 26 -14.33 -10.13 9.77
N LEU A 27 -13.27 -10.02 8.96
CA LEU A 27 -13.36 -10.03 7.50
C LEU A 27 -13.08 -11.40 6.86
N PHE A 28 -12.33 -12.27 7.53
CA PHE A 28 -11.86 -13.54 6.98
C PHE A 28 -12.20 -14.73 7.87
N SER A 29 -12.32 -15.90 7.25
CA SER A 29 -12.39 -17.18 7.96
C SER A 29 -10.98 -17.77 8.08
N PRO A 30 -10.60 -18.35 9.22
CA PRO A 30 -9.35 -19.10 9.32
C PRO A 30 -9.35 -20.27 8.32
N GLN A 31 -8.17 -20.69 7.89
CA GLN A 31 -8.05 -21.90 7.08
C GLN A 31 -8.60 -23.09 7.86
N PRO A 32 -9.41 -23.98 7.24
CA PRO A 32 -9.79 -25.23 7.86
C PRO A 32 -8.50 -25.96 8.26
N GLN A 33 -8.33 -26.26 9.54
CA GLN A 33 -7.28 -27.19 9.94
C GLN A 33 -7.64 -28.52 9.32
N ASP A 34 -6.70 -29.14 8.61
CA ASP A 34 -6.85 -30.52 8.16
C ASP A 34 -7.14 -31.36 9.41
N SER A 35 -8.41 -31.74 9.54
CA SER A 35 -8.90 -32.57 10.62
C SER A 35 -8.32 -33.96 10.42
N ASP A 36 -7.14 -34.20 10.98
CA ASP A 36 -6.67 -35.55 11.33
C ASP A 36 -7.62 -36.09 12.41
N GLY A 37 -8.77 -36.64 12.00
CA GLY A 37 -9.78 -37.14 12.92
C GLY A 37 -11.13 -37.38 12.27
N PHE A 38 -11.23 -38.46 11.51
CA PHE A 38 -12.51 -39.08 11.14
C PHE A 38 -13.23 -39.55 12.40
N GLU A 39 -14.45 -39.07 12.69
CA GLU A 39 -15.63 -39.89 12.99
C GLU A 39 -16.89 -39.03 13.17
N GLY A 40 -17.98 -39.50 12.59
CA GLY A 40 -19.11 -38.67 12.19
C GLY A 40 -20.03 -38.15 13.28
N HIS A 41 -20.73 -37.06 12.95
CA HIS A 41 -22.11 -36.89 13.38
C HIS A 41 -22.86 -35.98 12.39
N LEU A 42 -24.09 -36.39 12.11
CA LEU A 42 -25.01 -35.87 11.12
C LEU A 42 -25.40 -34.39 11.32
N GLU A 43 -25.65 -33.76 10.17
CA GLU A 43 -26.54 -32.64 9.87
C GLU A 43 -27.13 -31.84 11.05
N SER A 44 -26.81 -30.55 11.06
CA SER A 44 -27.82 -29.53 11.32
C SER A 44 -27.72 -28.48 10.22
N THR A 45 -28.64 -28.59 9.26
CA THR A 45 -29.02 -27.53 8.34
C THR A 45 -29.49 -26.33 9.15
N SER A 46 -28.60 -25.38 9.42
CA SER A 46 -29.02 -23.99 9.64
C SER A 46 -28.72 -23.23 8.36
N GLU A 47 -29.77 -22.92 7.61
CA GLU A 47 -29.77 -21.84 6.62
C GLU A 47 -29.56 -20.50 7.38
N SER A 48 -28.34 -20.25 7.87
CA SER A 48 -27.90 -18.87 8.04
C SER A 48 -27.32 -18.46 6.70
N THR A 49 -27.85 -17.39 6.13
CA THR A 49 -27.14 -16.58 5.15
C THR A 49 -25.94 -15.92 5.83
N ASP A 50 -25.06 -16.71 6.44
CA ASP A 50 -23.74 -16.28 6.85
C ASP A 50 -22.98 -16.06 5.55
N HIS A 51 -22.83 -14.78 5.20
CA HIS A 51 -21.91 -14.36 4.16
C HIS A 51 -20.58 -15.09 4.37
N MET A 52 -20.29 -16.10 3.54
CA MET A 52 -19.08 -16.91 3.66
C MET A 52 -17.88 -15.95 3.57
N LYS A 53 -17.27 -15.65 4.72
CA LYS A 53 -16.06 -14.84 4.75
C LYS A 53 -14.98 -15.57 3.95
N PRO A 54 -14.21 -14.86 3.13
CA PRO A 54 -13.11 -15.47 2.39
C PRO A 54 -12.10 -16.13 3.32
N THR A 55 -11.55 -17.27 2.92
CA THR A 55 -10.54 -18.01 3.68
C THR A 55 -9.20 -17.26 3.71
N LEU A 56 -8.64 -17.07 4.90
CA LEU A 56 -7.32 -16.52 5.11
C LEU A 56 -6.24 -17.59 4.86
N ILE A 57 -5.46 -17.42 3.80
CA ILE A 57 -4.34 -18.31 3.47
C ILE A 57 -3.09 -17.89 4.27
N TRP A 58 -2.83 -16.59 4.37
CA TRP A 58 -1.66 -16.05 5.08
C TRP A 58 -1.91 -14.61 5.52
N SER A 59 -1.31 -14.22 6.65
CA SER A 59 -1.30 -12.85 7.13
C SER A 59 0.06 -12.51 7.76
N CYS A 60 0.50 -11.26 7.59
CA CYS A 60 1.59 -10.67 8.36
C CYS A 60 1.17 -9.29 8.86
N VAL A 61 1.62 -8.96 10.07
CA VAL A 61 1.35 -7.66 10.70
C VAL A 61 2.68 -7.08 11.16
N TYR A 62 2.96 -5.86 10.71
CA TYR A 62 4.15 -5.10 11.11
C TYR A 62 3.74 -3.73 11.64
N VAL A 63 4.69 -3.03 12.25
CA VAL A 63 4.52 -1.65 12.71
C VAL A 63 5.56 -0.81 11.99
N GLN A 64 5.11 0.31 11.45
CA GLN A 64 5.96 1.29 10.79
C GLN A 64 5.96 2.56 11.61
N GLU A 65 7.15 3.02 11.99
CA GLU A 65 7.31 4.34 12.59
C GLU A 65 7.10 5.41 11.51
N ILE A 66 6.23 6.38 11.80
CA ILE A 66 5.97 7.51 10.91
C ILE A 66 6.87 8.66 11.35
N THR A 67 8.00 8.79 10.66
CA THR A 67 8.93 9.89 10.86
C THR A 67 8.67 10.96 9.80
N GLN A 68 8.23 12.14 10.21
CA GLN A 68 8.23 13.31 9.32
C GLN A 68 9.67 13.69 9.04
N GLY A 69 10.08 13.60 7.77
CA GLY A 69 11.36 14.11 7.30
C GLY A 69 11.43 15.61 7.61
N THR A 70 12.49 16.04 8.29
CA THR A 70 12.75 17.46 8.52
C THR A 70 13.87 17.89 7.60
N SER A 71 13.65 18.97 6.85
CA SER A 71 14.72 19.75 6.25
C SER A 71 15.39 20.52 7.40
N THR A 72 16.34 19.88 8.10
CA THR A 72 17.16 20.60 9.08
C THR A 72 17.97 21.65 8.34
N SER A 73 18.20 22.84 8.93
CA SER A 73 18.99 23.94 8.37
C SER A 73 20.48 23.60 8.23
N GLY A 74 20.80 22.58 7.43
CA GLY A 74 22.14 22.07 7.15
C GLY A 74 22.14 21.17 5.89
N SER A 75 23.31 20.70 5.47
CA SER A 75 23.51 19.94 4.22
C SER A 75 22.95 18.50 4.26
N LEU A 76 22.06 18.16 5.20
CA LEU A 76 21.48 16.82 5.34
C LEU A 76 20.01 16.82 4.91
N TRP A 77 19.74 16.05 3.87
CA TRP A 77 18.45 15.96 3.19
C TRP A 77 17.82 14.63 3.61
N SER A 78 16.61 14.66 4.15
CA SER A 78 15.90 13.44 4.56
C SER A 78 14.59 13.32 3.79
N CYS A 79 14.30 12.12 3.29
CA CYS A 79 12.99 11.80 2.72
C CYS A 79 12.06 11.34 3.85
N PRO A 80 10.81 11.82 3.90
CA PRO A 80 9.85 11.34 4.89
C PRO A 80 9.50 9.87 4.64
N MET A 81 9.22 9.14 5.73
CA MET A 81 8.62 7.80 5.62
C MET A 81 7.18 7.91 5.09
N PRO A 82 6.61 6.84 4.49
CA PRO A 82 5.20 6.80 4.16
C PRO A 82 4.35 7.16 5.39
N ASP A 83 3.35 8.01 5.17
CA ASP A 83 2.49 8.51 6.23
C ASP A 83 1.23 7.65 6.38
N GLU A 84 0.30 8.13 7.20
CA GLU A 84 -0.98 7.47 7.50
C GLU A 84 -2.03 7.61 6.39
N ASN A 85 -1.77 8.43 5.36
CA ASN A 85 -2.76 8.72 4.34
C ASN A 85 -2.78 7.63 3.28
N LEU A 86 -3.98 7.37 2.74
CA LEU A 86 -4.16 6.42 1.63
C LEU A 86 -3.70 6.99 0.28
N ASP A 87 -3.46 8.30 0.21
CA ASP A 87 -3.08 9.00 -0.99
C ASP A 87 -1.63 9.50 -0.95
N TYR A 88 -1.11 9.86 -2.12
CA TYR A 88 0.30 10.26 -2.28
C TYR A 88 0.53 11.78 -2.17
N ARG A 89 -0.45 12.57 -1.70
CA ARG A 89 -0.31 14.04 -1.74
C ARG A 89 0.84 14.52 -0.88
N ASN A 90 0.97 14.00 0.34
CA ASN A 90 1.99 14.47 1.27
C ASN A 90 3.41 14.11 0.83
N ILE A 91 3.61 12.89 0.29
CA ILE A 91 4.91 12.51 -0.27
C ILE A 91 5.23 13.34 -1.51
N LEU A 92 4.24 13.59 -2.39
CA LEU A 92 4.44 14.41 -3.58
C LEU A 92 4.81 15.85 -3.24
N GLU A 93 4.10 16.48 -2.31
CA GLU A 93 4.40 17.84 -1.85
C GLU A 93 5.76 17.92 -1.15
N SER A 94 6.10 16.91 -0.34
CA SER A 94 7.42 16.83 0.32
C SER A 94 8.55 16.66 -0.70
N THR A 95 8.35 15.85 -1.74
CA THR A 95 9.32 15.68 -2.84
C THR A 95 9.48 16.97 -3.64
N LYS A 96 8.39 17.68 -3.97
CA LYS A 96 8.46 18.98 -4.66
C LYS A 96 9.26 20.00 -3.86
N LYS A 97 8.98 20.08 -2.56
CA LYS A 97 9.70 20.98 -1.65
C LYS A 97 11.20 20.63 -1.62
N LEU A 98 11.52 19.35 -1.44
CA LEU A 98 12.90 18.87 -1.44
C LEU A 98 13.60 19.20 -2.76
N PHE A 99 12.94 19.00 -3.89
CA PHE A 99 13.50 19.33 -5.19
C PHE A 99 13.80 20.83 -5.35
N GLY A 100 12.85 21.70 -4.98
CA GLY A 100 13.05 23.16 -5.04
C GLY A 100 14.11 23.68 -4.07
N ASP A 101 14.34 22.96 -2.97
CA ASP A 101 15.46 23.23 -2.08
C ASP A 101 16.81 22.87 -2.76
N ILE A 102 16.91 21.78 -3.55
CA ILE A 102 18.16 21.38 -4.27
C ILE A 102 18.38 22.25 -5.52
N TYR A 103 17.32 22.48 -6.28
CA TYR A 103 17.34 23.09 -7.62
C TYR A 103 16.40 24.29 -7.64
N HIS A 104 16.91 25.45 -7.19
CA HIS A 104 16.10 26.64 -6.95
C HIS A 104 15.34 27.22 -8.16
N ASP A 105 15.71 26.84 -9.39
CA ASP A 105 15.16 27.42 -10.62
C ASP A 105 14.71 26.38 -11.67
N GLU A 106 14.69 25.08 -11.31
CA GLU A 106 14.28 24.02 -12.22
C GLU A 106 12.79 23.69 -12.07
N GLU A 107 12.13 23.33 -13.17
CA GLU A 107 10.75 22.83 -13.13
C GLU A 107 10.73 21.39 -12.59
N PHE A 108 9.79 21.09 -11.69
CA PHE A 108 9.63 19.73 -11.17
C PHE A 108 8.91 18.83 -12.19
N LEU A 109 9.63 17.84 -12.73
CA LEU A 109 9.14 16.86 -13.72
C LEU A 109 8.56 17.53 -15.00
N PRO A 110 9.39 18.27 -15.77
CA PRO A 110 8.94 18.92 -16.99
C PRO A 110 8.51 17.88 -18.02
N ARG A 111 7.56 18.25 -18.87
CA ARG A 111 7.07 17.36 -19.93
C ARG A 111 8.17 17.19 -20.98
N ASN A 112 8.56 15.94 -21.27
CA ASN A 112 9.45 15.66 -22.38
C ASN A 112 8.81 16.07 -23.72
N SER A 113 9.60 16.67 -24.61
CA SER A 113 9.20 16.87 -26.00
C SER A 113 8.92 15.50 -26.62
N ALA A 114 7.82 15.36 -27.38
CA ALA A 114 7.59 14.15 -28.16
C ALA A 114 8.78 13.93 -29.11
N PRO A 115 9.25 12.68 -29.32
CA PRO A 115 10.26 12.43 -30.32
C PRO A 115 9.73 12.91 -31.67
N VAL A 116 10.44 13.86 -32.28
CA VAL A 116 10.20 14.24 -33.67
C VAL A 116 10.61 13.03 -34.50
N HIS A 117 9.65 12.16 -34.83
CA HIS A 117 9.83 11.24 -35.94
C HIS A 117 9.91 12.14 -37.17
N GLY A 118 11.13 12.36 -37.67
CA GLY A 118 11.33 13.09 -38.91
C GLY A 118 10.46 12.42 -39.95
N ASP A 119 9.62 13.23 -40.62
CA ASP A 119 8.88 12.78 -41.78
C ASP A 119 9.90 12.11 -42.71
N ASP A 120 9.75 10.80 -42.85
CA ASP A 120 10.48 10.01 -43.83
C ASP A 120 10.01 10.53 -45.18
N ASP A 121 10.76 11.48 -45.73
CA ASP A 121 10.68 11.97 -47.10
C ASP A 121 10.96 10.78 -48.03
N SER A 122 9.98 9.89 -48.13
CA SER A 122 9.88 8.87 -49.16
C SER A 122 9.30 9.53 -50.41
N ASP A 123 10.06 10.49 -50.93
CA ASP A 123 9.93 11.00 -52.29
C ASP A 123 11.35 11.12 -52.85
N SER A 124 11.90 9.97 -53.26
CA SER A 124 13.00 9.92 -54.20
C SER A 124 12.63 8.92 -55.28
N ALA A 125 12.12 9.52 -56.36
CA ALA A 125 11.95 8.90 -57.66
C ALA A 125 13.22 8.20 -58.13
N GLU A 126 13.08 7.00 -58.72
CA GLU A 126 13.25 6.70 -60.16
C GLU A 126 12.51 5.41 -60.53
#